data_AF-A0A7Y8KZQ4-F1
#
_entry.id   AF-A0A7Y8KZQ4-F1
#
_cell.length_a   1.000
_cell.length_b   1.000
_cell.length_c   1.000
_cell.angle_alpha   90.00
_cell.angle_beta   90.00
_cell.angle_gamma   90.00
#
_symmetry.space_group_name_H-M   'P 1'
#
loop_
_entity.id
_entity.type
_entity.pdbx_description
1 polymer ?
#
loop_
_entity_poly.entity_id
_entity_poly.type
_entity_poly.pdbx_seq_one_letter_code
_entity_poly.pdbx_strand_id
1 'polypeptide(L)'
;MNEQSALPDLVTMQVPPELQPQLRLYRRLYLARIDLEEARATVDDLLSRRIALPRRKLPSPLLLAMTTALVVAYARPFVHSRGHSVVADKSVPGALLRGLTSKERELHEYLVNLRNKEVAHSDADALEMSLKLYADGDGAIFRNTRSPFPRSALTAILQVIAKLDKALDQKCQDLRQELPLEVWI
;
A
#
# COMPACT_ATOMS: atom_id res chain seq x y z
N MET A 1 23.64 -6.94 -36.48
CA MET A 1 22.23 -6.52 -36.53
C MET A 1 21.59 -7.08 -35.27
N ASN A 2 21.68 -6.37 -34.14
CA ASN A 2 20.74 -5.34 -33.65
C ASN A 2 19.32 -5.92 -33.63
N GLU A 3 18.62 -5.98 -32.50
CA GLU A 3 18.27 -4.83 -31.65
C GLU A 3 18.29 -5.16 -30.15
N GLN A 4 19.20 -4.55 -29.39
CA GLN A 4 18.91 -4.21 -28.00
C GLN A 4 17.99 -2.99 -28.06
N SER A 5 16.72 -3.16 -27.71
CA SER A 5 15.80 -2.04 -27.56
C SER A 5 16.29 -1.19 -26.38
N ALA A 6 17.12 -0.20 -26.66
CA ALA A 6 17.30 0.94 -25.80
C ALA A 6 15.93 1.59 -25.65
N LEU A 7 15.29 1.36 -24.51
CA LEU A 7 14.21 2.23 -24.07
C LEU A 7 14.74 3.67 -24.17
N PRO A 8 14.01 4.59 -24.79
CA PRO A 8 14.48 5.95 -25.02
C PRO A 8 14.98 6.51 -23.70
N ASP A 9 16.18 7.10 -23.74
CA ASP A 9 16.82 7.78 -22.62
C ASP A 9 15.79 8.61 -21.86
N LEU A 10 15.23 8.05 -20.79
CA LEU A 10 14.58 8.82 -19.75
C LEU A 10 15.67 9.78 -19.31
N VAL A 11 15.55 11.04 -19.72
CA VAL A 11 16.51 12.12 -19.48
C VAL A 11 17.10 11.92 -18.09
N THR A 12 18.26 11.26 -18.02
CA THR A 12 19.03 11.14 -16.80
C THR A 12 19.69 12.49 -16.69
N MET A 13 18.91 13.50 -16.28
CA MET A 13 19.48 14.77 -15.87
C MET A 13 20.60 14.43 -14.89
N GLN A 14 21.80 14.93 -15.19
CA GLN A 14 23.00 14.61 -14.44
C GLN A 14 22.90 15.28 -13.07
N VAL A 15 22.14 14.64 -12.18
CA VAL A 15 22.10 15.00 -10.76
C VAL A 15 23.43 14.58 -10.15
N PRO A 16 24.12 15.49 -9.44
CA PRO A 16 25.39 15.18 -8.80
C PRO A 16 25.32 13.87 -7.99
N PRO A 17 26.35 13.00 -8.04
CA PRO A 17 26.33 11.70 -7.38
C PRO A 17 25.90 11.73 -5.90
N GLU A 18 26.24 12.81 -5.20
CA GLU A 18 25.90 13.08 -3.80
C GLU A 18 24.40 13.32 -3.55
N LEU A 19 23.64 13.73 -4.56
CA LEU A 19 22.19 13.96 -4.50
C LEU A 19 21.36 12.78 -5.03
N GLN A 20 22.02 11.76 -5.59
CA GLN A 20 21.34 10.55 -6.07
C GLN A 20 20.52 9.83 -4.99
N PRO A 21 20.97 9.71 -3.73
CA PRO A 21 20.14 9.13 -2.66
C PRO A 21 18.83 9.88 -2.44
N GLN A 22 18.88 11.22 -2.40
CA GLN A 22 17.73 12.09 -2.22
C GLN A 22 16.75 11.96 -3.39
N LEU A 23 17.27 11.89 -4.62
CA LEU A 23 16.47 11.70 -5.82
C LEU A 23 15.75 10.34 -5.83
N ARG A 24 16.46 9.26 -5.46
CA ARG A 24 15.85 7.92 -5.34
C ARG A 24 14.76 7.88 -4.28
N LEU A 25 15.01 8.53 -3.13
CA LEU A 25 14.02 8.65 -2.08
C LEU A 25 12.80 9.44 -2.57
N TYR A 26 13.00 10.60 -3.19
CA TYR A 26 11.91 11.42 -3.75
C TYR A 26 11.03 10.62 -4.71
N ARG A 27 11.64 9.87 -5.63
CA ARG A 27 10.92 8.97 -6.56
C ARG A 27 10.14 7.88 -5.82
N ARG A 28 10.71 7.27 -4.77
CA ARG A 28 9.98 6.28 -3.94
C ARG A 28 8.79 6.90 -3.21
N LEU A 29 8.92 8.13 -2.70
CA LEU A 29 7.81 8.85 -2.07
C LEU A 29 6.72 9.20 -3.09
N TYR A 30 7.10 9.58 -4.31
CA TYR A 30 6.16 9.84 -5.39
C TYR A 30 5.36 8.58 -5.76
N LEU A 31 6.05 7.44 -5.94
CA LEU A 31 5.39 6.15 -6.17
C LEU A 31 4.50 5.73 -5.00
N ALA A 32 4.96 5.95 -3.76
CA ALA A 32 4.16 5.66 -2.57
C ALA A 32 2.86 6.45 -2.51
N ARG A 33 2.88 7.71 -2.96
CA ARG A 33 1.67 8.53 -3.05
C ARG A 33 0.66 7.97 -4.04
N ILE A 34 1.11 7.52 -5.21
CA ILE A 34 0.24 6.85 -6.20
C ILE A 34 -0.38 5.58 -5.58
N ASP A 35 0.45 4.75 -4.93
CA ASP A 35 0.01 3.53 -4.26
C ASP A 35 -1.05 3.82 -3.16
N LEU A 36 -0.85 4.86 -2.36
CA LEU A 36 -1.80 5.27 -1.30
C LEU A 36 -3.07 5.91 -1.86
N GLU A 37 -2.99 6.64 -2.98
CA GLU A 37 -4.16 7.17 -3.69
C GLU A 37 -5.03 6.04 -4.25
N GLU A 38 -4.42 5.01 -4.83
CA GLU A 38 -5.12 3.78 -5.27
C GLU A 38 -5.83 3.10 -4.09
N ALA A 39 -5.15 2.97 -2.94
CA ALA A 39 -5.73 2.43 -1.72
C ALA A 39 -6.92 3.27 -1.23
N ARG A 40 -6.75 4.60 -1.18
CA ARG A 40 -7.80 5.55 -0.77
C ARG A 40 -9.04 5.44 -1.66
N ALA A 41 -8.85 5.48 -2.98
CA ALA A 41 -9.93 5.34 -3.95
C ALA A 41 -10.68 4.01 -3.79
N THR A 42 -9.95 2.91 -3.54
CA THR A 42 -10.56 1.61 -3.29
C THR A 42 -11.42 1.60 -2.02
N VAL A 43 -10.97 2.25 -0.95
CA VAL A 43 -11.76 2.39 0.28
C VAL A 43 -13.01 3.24 0.04
N ASP A 44 -12.88 4.37 -0.64
CA ASP A 44 -14.01 5.25 -0.97
C ASP A 44 -15.08 4.49 -1.78
N ASP A 45 -14.66 3.67 -2.74
CA ASP A 45 -15.55 2.82 -3.54
C ASP A 45 -16.22 1.72 -2.69
N LEU A 46 -15.50 1.08 -1.77
CA LEU A 46 -16.07 0.09 -0.85
C LEU A 46 -17.12 0.73 0.07
N LEU A 47 -16.87 1.96 0.55
CA LEU A 47 -17.78 2.70 1.42
C LEU A 47 -19.01 3.22 0.68
N SER A 48 -18.87 3.64 -0.57
CA SER A 48 -19.94 4.21 -1.40
C SER A 48 -20.89 3.14 -1.94
N ARG A 49 -20.35 2.01 -2.42
CA ARG A 49 -21.13 0.90 -3.00
C ARG A 49 -21.92 0.11 -1.96
N ARG A 50 -21.62 0.27 -0.66
CA ARG A 50 -22.28 -0.43 0.46
C ARG A 50 -22.39 -1.95 0.22
N ILE A 51 -21.34 -2.55 -0.34
CA ILE A 51 -21.33 -3.99 -0.65
C ILE A 51 -21.56 -4.76 0.65
N ALA A 52 -22.62 -5.57 0.69
CA ALA A 52 -23.01 -6.28 1.88
C ALA A 52 -21.91 -7.26 2.30
N LEU A 53 -21.53 -7.19 3.58
CA LEU A 53 -20.67 -8.21 4.15
C LEU A 53 -21.43 -9.54 4.17
N PRO A 54 -20.84 -10.62 3.64
CA PRO A 54 -21.47 -11.93 3.67
C PRO A 54 -21.74 -12.40 5.12
N ARG A 55 -22.96 -12.91 5.35
CA ARG A 55 -23.37 -13.51 6.62
C ARG A 55 -23.44 -15.03 6.62
N ARG A 56 -23.73 -15.63 5.46
CA ARG A 56 -23.94 -17.10 5.30
C ARG A 56 -23.24 -17.70 4.06
N LYS A 57 -22.72 -16.87 3.17
CA LYS A 57 -22.13 -17.27 1.87
C LYS A 57 -20.69 -16.77 1.77
N LEU A 58 -19.94 -17.24 0.80
CA LEU A 58 -18.64 -16.66 0.47
C LEU A 58 -18.81 -15.17 0.07
N PRO A 59 -17.81 -14.31 0.33
CA PRO A 59 -17.82 -12.94 -0.17
C PRO A 59 -17.94 -12.91 -1.71
N SER A 60 -18.56 -11.86 -2.25
CA SER A 60 -18.67 -11.71 -3.71
C SER A 60 -17.26 -11.57 -4.33
N PRO A 61 -17.05 -12.04 -5.57
CA PRO A 61 -15.76 -11.91 -6.25
C PRO A 61 -15.27 -10.45 -6.32
N LEU A 62 -16.19 -9.51 -6.52
CA LEU A 62 -15.88 -8.08 -6.50
C LEU A 62 -15.36 -7.63 -5.13
N LEU A 63 -16.03 -8.01 -4.03
CA LEU A 63 -15.60 -7.65 -2.67
C LEU A 63 -14.21 -8.23 -2.36
N LEU A 64 -13.95 -9.47 -2.77
CA LEU A 64 -12.63 -10.09 -2.63
C LEU A 64 -11.58 -9.32 -3.43
N ALA A 65 -11.84 -9.06 -4.71
CA ALA A 65 -10.91 -8.34 -5.59
C ALA A 65 -10.57 -6.95 -5.05
N MET A 66 -11.57 -6.20 -4.59
CA MET A 66 -11.37 -4.88 -3.99
C MET A 66 -10.61 -4.95 -2.66
N THR A 67 -10.89 -5.96 -1.83
CA THR A 67 -10.16 -6.18 -0.57
C THR A 67 -8.69 -6.47 -0.85
N THR A 68 -8.40 -7.34 -1.83
CA THR A 68 -7.02 -7.63 -2.25
C THR A 68 -6.34 -6.40 -2.84
N ALA A 69 -7.03 -5.65 -3.71
CA ALA A 69 -6.49 -4.42 -4.31
C ALA A 69 -6.10 -3.40 -3.23
N LEU A 70 -6.99 -3.16 -2.26
CA LEU A 70 -6.74 -2.29 -1.11
C LEU A 70 -5.47 -2.72 -0.35
N VAL A 71 -5.39 -3.99 0.04
CA VAL A 71 -4.27 -4.50 0.84
C VAL A 71 -2.94 -4.41 0.09
N VAL A 72 -2.95 -4.75 -1.21
CA VAL A 72 -1.76 -4.69 -2.05
C VAL A 72 -1.32 -3.24 -2.25
N ALA A 73 -2.21 -2.36 -2.69
CA ALA A 73 -1.92 -0.95 -2.93
C ALA A 73 -1.41 -0.27 -1.65
N TYR A 74 -2.08 -0.47 -0.53
CA TYR A 74 -1.66 0.10 0.76
C TYR A 74 -0.26 -0.38 1.19
N ALA A 75 0.04 -1.67 1.04
CA ALA A 75 1.28 -2.25 1.57
C ALA A 75 2.51 -2.05 0.67
N ARG A 76 2.34 -1.87 -0.64
CA ARG A 76 3.45 -1.69 -1.62
C ARG A 76 4.54 -0.69 -1.16
N PRO A 77 4.23 0.49 -0.59
CA PRO A 77 5.25 1.44 -0.14
C PRO A 77 6.17 0.92 0.94
N PHE A 78 5.72 -0.05 1.72
CA PHE A 78 6.35 -0.47 2.97
C PHE A 78 7.05 -1.82 2.87
N VAL A 79 6.85 -2.55 1.76
CA VAL A 79 7.41 -3.88 1.58
C VAL A 79 8.60 -3.83 0.63
N HIS A 80 9.71 -4.43 1.06
CA HIS A 80 10.90 -4.55 0.22
C HIS A 80 10.65 -5.51 -0.94
N SER A 81 10.56 -4.99 -2.16
CA SER A 81 10.52 -5.84 -3.36
C SER A 81 11.85 -6.55 -3.56
N ARG A 82 11.82 -7.77 -4.11
CA ARG A 82 13.02 -8.48 -4.57
C ARG A 82 13.60 -7.73 -5.77
N GLY A 83 14.93 -7.61 -5.85
CA GLY A 83 15.64 -6.88 -6.90
C GLY A 83 16.25 -5.56 -6.45
N HIS A 84 17.27 -5.09 -7.17
CA HIS A 84 17.88 -3.77 -6.99
C HIS A 84 17.23 -2.80 -7.98
N SER A 85 16.59 -1.74 -7.48
CA SER A 85 16.17 -0.62 -8.32
C SER A 85 17.25 0.46 -8.26
N VAL A 86 17.76 0.84 -9.43
CA VAL A 86 18.64 2.01 -9.59
C VAL A 86 17.84 3.32 -9.59
N VAL A 87 16.53 3.27 -9.78
CA VAL A 87 15.68 4.44 -10.03
C VAL A 87 15.12 5.04 -8.74
N ALA A 88 14.68 4.20 -7.80
CA ALA A 88 14.00 4.61 -6.58
C ALA A 88 14.35 3.66 -5.42
N ASP A 89 14.27 4.16 -4.19
CA ASP A 89 14.45 3.32 -3.00
C ASP A 89 13.37 2.23 -2.94
N LYS A 90 13.69 1.11 -2.29
CA LYS A 90 12.80 -0.08 -2.28
C LYS A 90 11.54 0.11 -1.45
N SER A 91 11.63 0.92 -0.40
CA SER A 91 10.56 1.17 0.56
C SER A 91 10.66 2.60 1.06
N VAL A 92 9.55 3.12 1.58
CA VAL A 92 9.55 4.42 2.24
C VAL A 92 10.21 4.32 3.61
N PRO A 93 10.81 5.41 4.13
CA PRO A 93 11.42 5.38 5.46
C PRO A 93 10.38 5.14 6.56
N GLY A 94 10.71 4.29 7.54
CA GLY A 94 9.87 4.06 8.72
C GLY A 94 9.59 5.33 9.54
N ALA A 95 10.41 6.38 9.35
CA ALA A 95 10.20 7.70 9.93
C ALA A 95 8.83 8.33 9.57
N LEU A 96 8.20 7.93 8.46
CA LEU A 96 6.85 8.36 8.08
C LEU A 96 5.76 7.83 9.03
N LEU A 97 6.02 6.72 9.72
CA LEU A 97 5.08 6.10 10.66
C LEU A 97 5.07 6.79 12.03
N ARG A 98 5.98 7.76 12.28
CA ARG A 98 6.13 8.41 13.58
C ARG A 98 4.85 9.12 14.05
N GLY A 99 4.07 9.69 13.13
CA GLY A 99 2.81 10.38 13.42
C GLY A 99 1.61 9.47 13.71
N LEU A 100 1.76 8.14 13.54
CA LEU A 100 0.72 7.17 13.84
C LEU A 100 0.68 6.87 15.34
N THR A 101 -0.54 6.81 15.88
CA THR A 101 -0.82 6.29 17.24
C THR A 101 -0.59 4.78 17.29
N SER A 102 -0.54 4.19 18.50
CA SER A 102 -0.34 2.74 18.64
C SER A 102 -1.37 1.90 17.88
N LYS A 103 -2.67 2.26 17.97
CA LYS A 103 -3.74 1.56 17.24
C LYS A 103 -3.61 1.68 15.72
N GLU A 104 -3.17 2.83 15.24
CA GLU A 104 -2.94 3.05 13.79
C GLU A 104 -1.70 2.28 13.31
N ARG A 105 -0.67 2.14 14.14
CA ARG A 105 0.50 1.30 13.84
C ARG A 105 0.13 -0.18 13.81
N GLU A 106 -0.67 -0.66 14.77
CA GLU A 106 -1.20 -2.02 14.75
C GLU A 106 -2.00 -2.30 13.47
N LEU A 107 -2.86 -1.36 13.05
CA LEU A 107 -3.60 -1.48 11.78
C LEU A 107 -2.65 -1.48 10.57
N HIS A 108 -1.64 -0.61 10.56
CA HIS A 108 -0.63 -0.57 9.52
C HIS A 108 0.11 -1.91 9.39
N GLU A 109 0.63 -2.43 10.52
CA GLU A 109 1.34 -3.71 10.58
C GLU A 109 0.43 -4.86 10.14
N TYR A 110 -0.84 -4.84 10.57
CA TYR A 110 -1.83 -5.81 10.14
C TYR A 110 -1.99 -5.84 8.61
N LEU A 111 -2.14 -4.68 7.96
CA LEU A 111 -2.28 -4.59 6.50
C LEU A 111 -1.04 -5.05 5.75
N VAL A 112 0.16 -4.68 6.23
CA VAL A 112 1.43 -5.12 5.65
C VAL A 112 1.59 -6.64 5.78
N ASN A 113 1.24 -7.19 6.95
CA ASN A 113 1.25 -8.63 7.19
C ASN A 113 0.23 -9.36 6.32
N LEU A 114 -0.95 -8.78 6.11
CA LEU A 114 -2.00 -9.34 5.26
C LEU A 114 -1.52 -9.47 3.81
N ARG A 115 -0.84 -8.44 3.27
CA ARG A 115 -0.21 -8.52 1.95
C ARG A 115 0.85 -9.62 1.91
N ASN A 116 1.72 -9.70 2.91
CA ASN A 116 2.76 -10.73 2.94
C ASN A 116 2.16 -12.13 2.94
N LYS A 117 1.07 -12.37 3.69
CA LYS A 117 0.32 -13.62 3.65
C LYS A 117 -0.34 -13.88 2.28
N GLU A 118 -0.91 -12.86 1.63
CA GLU A 118 -1.52 -13.01 0.29
C GLU A 118 -0.49 -13.31 -0.82
N VAL A 119 0.69 -12.68 -0.76
CA VAL A 119 1.76 -12.84 -1.76
C VAL A 119 2.61 -14.08 -1.50
N ALA A 120 2.72 -14.53 -0.25
CA ALA A 120 3.30 -15.82 0.10
C ALA A 120 2.35 -16.96 -0.33
N HIS A 121 2.23 -17.15 -1.65
CA HIS A 121 1.47 -18.24 -2.26
C HIS A 121 1.99 -19.66 -1.92
N SER A 122 2.96 -19.80 -0.99
CA SER A 122 3.72 -21.04 -0.78
C SER A 122 3.68 -21.64 0.62
N ASP A 123 3.16 -20.96 1.65
CA ASP A 123 3.14 -21.55 2.99
C ASP A 123 1.77 -22.16 3.29
N ALA A 124 1.76 -23.42 3.68
CA ALA A 124 0.58 -24.16 4.13
C ALA A 124 -0.18 -23.44 5.27
N ASP A 125 0.46 -22.47 5.92
CA ASP A 125 -0.10 -21.57 6.95
C ASP A 125 -1.04 -20.49 6.39
N ALA A 126 -1.10 -20.28 5.06
CA ALA A 126 -2.08 -19.39 4.42
C ALA A 126 -3.53 -19.94 4.42
N LEU A 127 -3.74 -21.13 5.00
CA LEU A 127 -5.05 -21.77 5.17
C LEU A 127 -5.75 -21.39 6.49
N GLU A 128 -5.35 -20.29 7.14
CA GLU A 128 -6.08 -19.78 8.30
C GLU A 128 -7.52 -19.38 7.91
N MET A 129 -8.49 -20.10 8.47
CA MET A 129 -9.92 -19.79 8.35
C MET A 129 -10.40 -19.08 9.63
N SER A 130 -11.15 -18.00 9.49
CA SER A 130 -11.92 -17.42 10.60
C SER A 130 -13.39 -17.76 10.49
N LEU A 131 -13.98 -18.14 11.61
CA LEU A 131 -15.42 -18.18 11.80
C LEU A 131 -15.85 -16.89 12.49
N LYS A 132 -16.76 -16.14 11.86
CA LYS A 132 -17.43 -15.01 12.49
C LYS A 132 -18.85 -15.41 12.85
N LEU A 133 -19.14 -15.40 14.16
CA LEU A 133 -20.48 -15.60 14.68
C LEU A 133 -21.18 -14.25 14.82
N TYR A 134 -22.41 -14.18 14.37
CA TYR A 134 -23.29 -13.02 14.50
C TYR A 134 -24.27 -13.24 15.67
N ALA A 135 -24.74 -12.15 16.27
CA ALA A 135 -25.58 -12.20 17.47
C ALA A 135 -26.95 -12.89 17.25
N ASP A 136 -27.39 -13.01 16.01
CA ASP A 136 -28.60 -13.72 15.56
C ASP A 136 -28.37 -15.23 15.34
N GLY A 137 -27.17 -15.74 15.64
CA GLY A 137 -26.82 -17.15 15.49
C GLY A 137 -26.25 -17.52 14.12
N ASP A 138 -26.14 -16.56 13.19
CA ASP A 138 -25.51 -16.78 11.89
C ASP A 138 -23.99 -16.93 12.01
N GLY A 139 -23.39 -17.67 11.07
CA GLY A 139 -21.94 -17.88 11.00
C GLY A 139 -21.42 -17.72 9.57
N ALA A 140 -20.29 -17.02 9.41
CA ALA A 140 -19.58 -16.93 8.13
C ALA A 140 -18.13 -17.41 8.28
N ILE A 141 -17.68 -18.24 7.34
CA ILE A 141 -16.29 -18.72 7.26
C ILE A 141 -15.55 -17.88 6.21
N PHE A 142 -14.39 -17.35 6.59
CA PHE A 142 -13.52 -16.57 5.74
C PHE A 142 -12.14 -17.20 5.68
N ARG A 143 -11.45 -17.09 4.54
CA ARG A 143 -9.98 -17.12 4.56
C ARG A 143 -9.51 -15.83 5.20
N ASN A 144 -8.70 -15.90 6.26
CA ASN A 144 -8.24 -14.73 7.02
C ASN A 144 -7.60 -13.68 6.13
N THR A 145 -6.89 -14.12 5.10
CA THR A 145 -6.12 -13.27 4.20
C THR A 145 -6.98 -12.42 3.26
N ARG A 146 -8.29 -12.73 3.14
CA ARG A 146 -9.27 -12.02 2.29
C ARG A 146 -10.57 -11.67 3.02
N SER A 147 -10.53 -11.61 4.34
CA SER A 147 -11.72 -11.24 5.12
C SER A 147 -12.07 -9.78 4.80
N PRO A 148 -13.30 -9.49 4.33
CA PRO A 148 -13.67 -8.12 4.00
C PRO A 148 -13.68 -7.22 5.23
N PHE A 149 -13.21 -5.98 5.06
CA PHE A 149 -13.13 -5.02 6.16
C PHE A 149 -14.51 -4.47 6.58
N PRO A 150 -14.80 -4.38 7.89
CA PRO A 150 -15.97 -3.64 8.35
C PRO A 150 -15.82 -2.13 8.06
N ARG A 151 -16.94 -1.42 8.01
CA ARG A 151 -16.98 0.03 7.73
C ARG A 151 -16.10 0.84 8.69
N SER A 152 -16.05 0.46 9.98
CA SER A 152 -15.18 1.10 10.98
C SER A 152 -13.69 0.93 10.65
N ALA A 153 -13.28 -0.26 10.20
CA ALA A 153 -11.91 -0.51 9.78
C ALA A 153 -11.57 0.28 8.51
N LEU A 154 -12.45 0.28 7.50
CA LEU A 154 -12.27 1.11 6.30
C LEU A 154 -12.09 2.60 6.64
N THR A 155 -12.88 3.12 7.59
CA THR A 155 -12.75 4.50 8.08
C THR A 155 -11.40 4.73 8.76
N ALA A 156 -10.95 3.79 9.60
CA ALA A 156 -9.64 3.86 10.25
C ALA A 156 -8.50 3.82 9.22
N ILE A 157 -8.62 3.02 8.15
CA ILE A 157 -7.65 2.96 7.05
C ILE A 157 -7.54 4.33 6.37
N LEU A 158 -8.66 5.00 6.07
CA LEU A 158 -8.64 6.36 5.50
C LEU A 158 -7.91 7.36 6.41
N GLN A 159 -8.10 7.27 7.73
CA GLN A 159 -7.42 8.15 8.69
C GLN A 159 -5.90 7.92 8.68
N VAL A 160 -5.47 6.66 8.61
CA VAL A 160 -4.06 6.30 8.48
C VAL A 160 -3.48 6.82 7.17
N ILE A 161 -4.17 6.61 6.04
CA ILE A 161 -3.72 7.11 4.73
C ILE A 161 -3.55 8.63 4.77
N ALA A 162 -4.52 9.38 5.31
CA ALA A 162 -4.42 10.83 5.39
C ALA A 162 -3.21 11.32 6.21
N LYS A 163 -2.84 10.61 7.28
CA LYS A 163 -1.64 10.93 8.07
C LYS A 163 -0.36 10.62 7.30
N LEU A 164 -0.35 9.51 6.56
CA LEU A 164 0.79 9.11 5.73
C LEU A 164 0.98 10.10 4.57
N ASP A 165 -0.10 10.53 3.90
CA ASP A 165 -0.05 11.54 2.83
C ASP A 165 0.56 12.84 3.34
N LYS A 166 0.12 13.32 4.51
CA LYS A 166 0.71 14.52 5.13
C LYS A 166 2.22 14.35 5.41
N ALA A 167 2.62 13.18 5.90
CA ALA A 167 4.03 12.89 6.17
C ALA A 167 4.86 12.78 4.88
N LEU A 168 4.29 12.18 3.83
CA LEU A 168 4.89 12.09 2.50
C LEU A 168 5.07 13.48 1.89
N ASP A 169 4.04 14.31 1.92
CA ASP A 169 4.08 15.66 1.37
C ASP A 169 5.13 16.51 2.07
N GLN A 170 5.19 16.46 3.40
CA GLN A 170 6.24 17.16 4.14
C GLN A 170 7.63 16.69 3.71
N LYS A 171 7.86 15.37 3.63
CA LYS A 171 9.17 14.84 3.28
C LYS A 171 9.56 15.16 1.82
N CYS A 172 8.59 15.14 0.92
CA CYS A 172 8.78 15.58 -0.46
C CYS A 172 9.12 17.06 -0.55
N GLN A 173 8.47 17.92 0.24
CA GLN A 173 8.79 19.34 0.31
C GLN A 173 10.22 19.57 0.81
N ASP A 174 10.63 18.87 1.87
CA ASP A 174 12.00 18.94 2.39
C ASP A 174 13.02 18.57 1.29
N LEU A 175 12.80 17.45 0.60
CA LEU A 175 13.69 16.99 -0.47
C LEU A 175 13.72 17.94 -1.68
N ARG A 176 12.63 18.63 -1.99
CA ARG A 176 12.60 19.65 -3.06
C ARG A 176 13.45 20.87 -2.76
N GLN A 177 13.75 21.15 -1.48
CA GLN A 177 14.71 22.21 -1.13
C GLN A 177 16.16 21.77 -1.33
N GLU A 178 16.42 20.46 -1.30
CA GLU A 178 17.76 19.87 -1.49
C GLU A 178 18.04 19.53 -2.97
N LEU A 179 17.00 19.23 -3.75
CA LEU A 179 17.10 18.80 -5.14
C LEU A 179 16.94 19.98 -6.12
N PRO A 180 17.65 19.98 -7.26
CA PRO A 180 17.45 20.98 -8.33
C PRO A 180 15.98 21.07 -8.79
N LEU A 181 15.52 22.25 -9.22
CA LEU A 181 14.12 22.47 -9.64
C LEU A 181 13.71 21.58 -10.85
N GLU A 182 14.67 21.22 -11.69
CA GLU A 182 14.41 20.53 -12.96
C GLU A 182 14.34 19.00 -12.85
N VAL A 183 14.65 18.42 -11.69
CA VAL A 183 14.70 16.95 -11.51
C VAL A 183 13.38 16.38 -10.99
N TRP A 184 12.33 17.21 -11.00
CA TRP A 184 11.02 16.89 -10.48
C TRP A 184 10.20 16.16 -11.55
N ILE A 185 10.39 14.84 -11.60
CA ILE A 185 9.70 13.86 -12.49
C ILE A 185 10.25 13.85 -13.91
#